data_AF-A0AAI9LH16-F1
#
_entry.id   AF-A0AAI9LH16-F1
#
_cell.length_a   1.000
_cell.length_b   1.000
_cell.length_c   1.000
_cell.angle_alpha   90.00
_cell.angle_beta   90.00
_cell.angle_gamma   90.00
#
_symmetry.space_group_name_H-M   'P 1'
#
loop_
_entity.id
_entity.type
_entity.pdbx_description
1 polymer ?
#
loop_
_entity_poly.entity_id
_entity_poly.type
_entity_poly.pdbx_seq_one_letter_code
_entity_poly.pdbx_strand_id
1 'polypeptide(L)'
;MADIRTLAERQAIGREARSRAKRSSNAEIGNTDRDPVALLEQNSAGRVEALVPLRYGRMSVSPFTFFRGSAILQAHDLAATANAGIAFPICGDAHLMNFGGFATPERQLVFDLNDFDEVAVGPWEWDVKRLAGSLAIAGEHMGIARDTVSDIVATAVHEYRDRMEEYAGYSALDLWNEIVSFERMLEAATSDEGRRTILKAKEKAAGRTNESMLNKMAAQRDGQWWIQDAPPAIFHPSGPTSLLGEHDQWSNTEAWRGKLARAFDGYLKTLPSERRALIDHFSLQDVAFKVVGVGSVGTFCLVLLMVDSHEQPLFLQVKEARDSVIALHYDAEGPAHQGQRVVSGQRLLQAASDAFLGWTSGPANRQFYFRQLRDMKVSADVESMSNGVLQGYARFCGWALARAHAKASGKAVEIAAYLGSGERFADAITDYSFTCATQNLKDYEAFKLACRTGKIEARSDEDMAADFRM
;
A
#
# COMPACT_ATOMS: atom_id res chain seq x y z
N MET A 1 -27.65 -7.34 22.35
CA MET A 1 -27.24 -7.75 20.99
C MET A 1 -27.72 -6.67 20.03
N ALA A 2 -26.95 -6.35 18.99
CA ALA A 2 -27.36 -5.34 18.02
C ALA A 2 -28.54 -5.85 17.18
N ASP A 3 -29.51 -4.98 16.89
CA ASP A 3 -30.59 -5.27 15.96
C ASP A 3 -30.05 -5.24 14.53
N ILE A 4 -30.23 -6.33 13.78
CA ILE A 4 -29.64 -6.48 12.44
C ILE A 4 -30.67 -6.00 11.41
N ARG A 5 -30.31 -4.96 10.65
CA ARG A 5 -31.13 -4.46 9.55
C ARG A 5 -31.41 -5.56 8.53
N THR A 6 -32.64 -5.59 8.04
CA THR A 6 -33.06 -6.47 6.95
C THR A 6 -32.32 -6.14 5.65
N LEU A 7 -32.27 -7.11 4.72
CA LEU A 7 -31.67 -6.90 3.40
C LEU A 7 -32.33 -5.73 2.66
N ALA A 8 -33.65 -5.60 2.73
CA ALA A 8 -34.41 -4.55 2.05
C ALA A 8 -34.06 -3.14 2.56
N GLU A 9 -33.89 -2.98 3.88
CA GLU A 9 -33.48 -1.71 4.50
C GLU A 9 -32.07 -1.32 4.08
N ARG A 10 -31.14 -2.27 4.07
CA ARG A 10 -29.75 -2.05 3.63
C ARG A 10 -29.67 -1.65 2.16
N GLN A 11 -30.44 -2.31 1.30
CA GLN A 11 -30.55 -1.92 -0.11
C GLN A 11 -31.17 -0.53 -0.27
N ALA A 12 -32.15 -0.16 0.56
CA ALA A 12 -32.75 1.17 0.54
C ALA A 12 -31.71 2.26 0.90
N ILE A 13 -30.87 2.03 1.91
CA ILE A 13 -29.76 2.93 2.28
C ILE A 13 -28.80 3.13 1.10
N GLY A 14 -28.42 2.06 0.41
CA GLY A 14 -27.56 2.14 -0.77
C GLY A 14 -28.17 2.93 -1.91
N ARG A 15 -29.46 2.73 -2.20
CA ARG A 15 -30.19 3.51 -3.21
C ARG A 15 -30.32 4.98 -2.82
N GLU A 16 -30.62 5.28 -1.56
CA GLU A 16 -30.75 6.64 -1.03
C GLU A 16 -29.43 7.40 -1.11
N ALA A 17 -28.30 6.72 -0.97
CA ALA A 17 -26.96 7.32 -1.07
C ALA A 17 -26.73 8.05 -2.42
N ARG A 18 -27.48 7.70 -3.47
CA ARG A 18 -27.46 8.38 -4.78
C ARG A 18 -27.96 9.82 -4.75
N SER A 19 -28.72 10.19 -3.70
CA SER A 19 -29.17 11.56 -3.47
C SER A 19 -28.04 12.47 -2.99
N ARG A 20 -27.06 11.91 -2.24
CA ARG A 20 -25.86 12.63 -1.77
C ARG A 20 -24.80 12.73 -2.85
N ALA A 21 -24.52 11.62 -3.54
CA ALA A 21 -23.64 11.61 -4.71
C ALA A 21 -24.30 10.79 -5.82
N LYS A 22 -24.55 11.42 -6.97
CA LYS A 22 -25.07 10.69 -8.13
C LYS A 22 -23.95 9.81 -8.67
N ARG A 23 -24.28 8.64 -9.26
CA ARG A 23 -23.25 7.80 -9.91
C ARG A 23 -22.38 8.58 -10.91
N SER A 24 -22.98 9.50 -11.68
CA SER A 24 -22.24 10.35 -12.62
C SER A 24 -21.39 11.46 -11.99
N SER A 25 -21.64 11.88 -10.74
CA SER A 25 -20.76 12.87 -10.08
C SER A 25 -19.40 12.27 -9.70
N ASN A 26 -19.22 10.95 -9.82
CA ASN A 26 -17.92 10.31 -9.63
C ASN A 26 -16.91 10.68 -10.73
N ALA A 27 -17.34 11.33 -11.82
CA ALA A 27 -16.46 11.92 -12.83
C ALA A 27 -15.71 13.17 -12.32
N GLU A 28 -16.17 13.79 -11.23
CA GLU A 28 -15.59 15.00 -10.68
C GLU A 28 -14.19 14.76 -10.08
N ILE A 29 -13.25 15.63 -10.47
CA ILE A 29 -11.86 15.63 -9.97
C ILE A 29 -11.68 16.42 -8.68
N GLY A 30 -12.59 17.35 -8.37
CA GLY A 30 -12.56 18.17 -7.17
C GLY A 30 -11.70 19.43 -7.31
N ASN A 31 -11.04 19.86 -6.21
CA ASN A 31 -10.30 21.12 -6.18
C ASN A 31 -8.81 20.93 -6.55
N THR A 32 -8.47 21.24 -7.79
CA THR A 32 -7.09 21.16 -8.30
C THR A 32 -6.34 22.50 -8.27
N ASP A 33 -6.95 23.57 -7.76
CA ASP A 33 -6.30 24.88 -7.59
C ASP A 33 -5.43 24.90 -6.32
N ARG A 34 -4.22 24.36 -6.46
CA ARG A 34 -3.24 24.17 -5.37
C ARG A 34 -1.80 24.09 -5.91
N ASP A 35 -0.81 24.41 -5.07
CA ASP A 35 0.61 24.16 -5.39
C ASP A 35 0.95 22.68 -5.09
N PRO A 36 1.22 21.83 -6.10
CA PRO A 36 1.60 20.45 -5.88
C PRO A 36 2.90 20.31 -5.08
N VAL A 37 3.86 21.24 -5.25
CA VAL A 37 5.15 21.18 -4.56
C VAL A 37 4.97 21.46 -3.07
N ALA A 38 4.14 22.45 -2.72
CA ALA A 38 3.87 22.79 -1.33
C ALA A 38 3.24 21.62 -0.55
N LEU A 39 2.28 20.90 -1.15
CA LEU A 39 1.70 19.70 -0.52
C LEU A 39 2.71 18.55 -0.41
N LEU A 40 3.61 18.40 -1.38
CA LEU A 40 4.67 17.40 -1.30
C LEU A 40 5.69 17.71 -0.21
N GLU A 41 6.03 18.99 -0.01
CA GLU A 41 6.87 19.46 1.08
C GLU A 41 6.19 19.27 2.44
N GLN A 42 4.89 19.58 2.54
CA GLN A 42 4.09 19.28 3.74
C GLN A 42 4.13 17.79 4.08
N ASN A 43 3.97 16.92 3.08
CA ASN A 43 4.07 15.47 3.28
C ASN A 43 5.52 14.97 3.54
N SER A 44 6.52 15.75 3.15
CA SER A 44 7.93 15.47 3.45
C SER A 44 8.36 15.89 4.85
N ALA A 45 7.68 16.85 5.47
CA ALA A 45 8.01 17.34 6.80
C ALA A 45 8.15 16.18 7.81
N GLY A 46 9.21 16.16 8.63
CA GLY A 46 9.44 15.10 9.64
C GLY A 46 9.99 13.77 9.11
N ARG A 47 10.21 13.62 7.79
CA ARG A 47 10.99 12.51 7.22
C ARG A 47 12.48 12.66 7.58
N VAL A 48 13.24 11.58 7.43
CA VAL A 48 14.71 11.61 7.44
C VAL A 48 15.17 12.54 6.31
N GLU A 49 15.75 13.67 6.69
CA GLU A 49 16.06 14.79 5.80
C GLU A 49 16.97 14.38 4.63
N ALA A 50 18.04 13.64 4.92
CA ALA A 50 18.98 13.13 3.92
C ALA A 50 18.34 12.23 2.85
N LEU A 51 17.15 11.68 3.12
CA LEU A 51 16.40 10.83 2.18
C LEU A 51 15.30 11.57 1.41
N VAL A 52 14.99 12.82 1.76
CA VAL A 52 13.99 13.63 1.03
C VAL A 52 14.42 13.85 -0.43
N PRO A 53 15.68 14.19 -0.75
CA PRO A 53 16.11 14.27 -2.15
C PRO A 53 15.95 12.95 -2.90
N LEU A 54 16.20 11.81 -2.25
CA LEU A 54 15.98 10.48 -2.84
C LEU A 54 14.50 10.22 -3.13
N ARG A 55 13.59 10.66 -2.23
CA ARG A 55 12.14 10.57 -2.46
C ARG A 55 11.77 11.29 -3.75
N TYR A 56 12.21 12.52 -3.91
CA TYR A 56 11.91 13.33 -5.09
C TYR A 56 12.60 12.79 -6.34
N GLY A 57 13.83 12.27 -6.23
CA GLY A 57 14.50 11.59 -7.34
C GLY A 57 13.70 10.40 -7.85
N ARG A 58 13.26 9.49 -6.97
CA ARG A 58 12.40 8.36 -7.34
C ARG A 58 11.06 8.81 -7.92
N MET A 59 10.42 9.84 -7.37
CA MET A 59 9.18 10.40 -7.93
C MET A 59 9.38 11.00 -9.33
N SER A 60 10.58 11.49 -9.65
CA SER A 60 10.88 12.19 -10.91
C SER A 60 11.11 11.29 -12.13
N VAL A 61 11.03 9.96 -11.94
CA VAL A 61 11.28 8.95 -12.98
C VAL A 61 10.21 8.98 -14.07
N SER A 62 8.93 9.04 -13.68
CA SER A 62 7.80 9.05 -14.63
C SER A 62 6.54 9.65 -13.99
N PRO A 63 5.54 10.10 -14.79
CA PRO A 63 4.25 10.54 -14.26
C PRO A 63 3.57 9.48 -13.38
N PHE A 64 3.76 8.19 -13.71
CA PHE A 64 3.23 7.09 -12.92
C PHE A 64 3.94 6.95 -11.57
N THR A 65 5.27 7.05 -11.54
CA THR A 65 6.04 6.99 -10.29
C THR A 65 5.76 8.21 -9.40
N PHE A 66 5.56 9.38 -10.01
CA PHE A 66 5.08 10.57 -9.32
C PHE A 66 3.73 10.34 -8.64
N PHE A 67 2.73 9.83 -9.38
CA PHE A 67 1.40 9.54 -8.84
C PHE A 67 1.48 8.65 -7.59
N ARG A 68 2.29 7.58 -7.65
CA ARG A 68 2.53 6.66 -6.51
C ARG A 68 3.17 7.33 -5.29
N GLY A 69 3.92 8.40 -5.48
CA GLY A 69 4.56 9.16 -4.41
C GLY A 69 3.73 10.32 -3.87
N SER A 70 2.59 10.64 -4.48
CA SER A 70 1.84 11.88 -4.29
C SER A 70 0.37 11.69 -3.89
N ALA A 71 0.05 10.62 -3.14
CA ALA A 71 -1.32 10.32 -2.68
C ALA A 71 -2.03 11.52 -2.00
N ILE A 72 -1.27 12.37 -1.29
CA ILE A 72 -1.78 13.62 -0.69
C ILE A 72 -2.46 14.56 -1.69
N LEU A 73 -1.99 14.62 -2.93
CA LEU A 73 -2.56 15.49 -3.97
C LEU A 73 -3.98 15.06 -4.32
N GLN A 74 -4.18 13.77 -4.59
CA GLN A 74 -5.51 13.26 -4.93
C GLN A 74 -6.46 13.30 -3.72
N ALA A 75 -5.97 13.02 -2.51
CA ALA A 75 -6.78 13.13 -1.29
C ALA A 75 -7.27 14.57 -1.07
N HIS A 76 -6.39 15.56 -1.28
CA HIS A 76 -6.74 16.98 -1.25
C HIS A 76 -7.83 17.30 -2.28
N ASP A 77 -7.61 16.91 -3.53
CA ASP A 77 -8.52 17.26 -4.63
C ASP A 77 -9.91 16.65 -4.38
N LEU A 78 -9.97 15.37 -3.99
CA LEU A 78 -11.21 14.64 -3.71
C LEU A 78 -11.99 15.12 -2.48
N ALA A 79 -11.34 15.82 -1.54
CA ALA A 79 -12.00 16.41 -0.38
C ALA A 79 -13.14 17.37 -0.75
N ALA A 80 -13.05 18.00 -1.94
CA ALA A 80 -14.05 18.91 -2.47
C ALA A 80 -15.15 18.22 -3.30
N THR A 81 -15.12 16.89 -3.44
CA THR A 81 -16.12 16.13 -4.23
C THR A 81 -17.24 15.58 -3.37
N ALA A 82 -18.45 15.46 -3.95
CA ALA A 82 -19.54 14.76 -3.29
C ALA A 82 -19.22 13.26 -3.15
N ASN A 83 -19.58 12.66 -2.01
CA ASN A 83 -19.47 11.22 -1.77
C ASN A 83 -20.80 10.61 -1.30
N ALA A 84 -20.94 9.30 -1.42
CA ALA A 84 -22.18 8.59 -1.10
C ALA A 84 -22.48 8.55 0.41
N GLY A 85 -21.59 9.04 1.27
CA GLY A 85 -21.72 8.95 2.74
C GLY A 85 -21.54 7.52 3.27
N ILE A 86 -20.95 6.63 2.48
CA ILE A 86 -20.62 5.26 2.88
C ILE A 86 -19.12 5.24 3.21
N ALA A 87 -18.78 5.58 4.45
CA ALA A 87 -17.41 5.56 4.92
C ALA A 87 -17.10 4.33 5.79
N PHE A 88 -15.87 3.87 5.71
CA PHE A 88 -15.26 2.79 6.49
C PHE A 88 -13.73 2.82 6.27
N PRO A 89 -12.92 2.02 6.99
CA PRO A 89 -11.49 1.93 6.70
C PRO A 89 -11.21 1.53 5.24
N ILE A 90 -10.68 2.45 4.45
CA ILE A 90 -10.20 2.27 3.07
C ILE A 90 -8.68 2.18 3.05
N CYS A 91 -8.08 1.62 2.00
CA CYS A 91 -6.63 1.54 1.82
C CYS A 91 -5.97 2.92 1.81
N GLY A 92 -6.60 3.89 1.14
CA GLY A 92 -6.13 5.27 1.02
C GLY A 92 -5.10 5.49 -0.09
N ASP A 93 -4.38 4.45 -0.49
CA ASP A 93 -3.45 4.47 -1.63
C ASP A 93 -3.60 3.22 -2.52
N ALA A 94 -4.83 2.85 -2.87
CA ALA A 94 -5.16 1.68 -3.70
C ALA A 94 -4.75 1.80 -5.19
N HIS A 95 -3.51 2.20 -5.50
CA HIS A 95 -2.99 2.22 -6.88
C HIS A 95 -2.58 0.80 -7.33
N LEU A 96 -2.50 0.55 -8.64
CA LEU A 96 -2.23 -0.79 -9.19
C LEU A 96 -0.95 -1.47 -8.64
N MET A 97 0.12 -0.72 -8.31
CA MET A 97 1.34 -1.32 -7.72
C MET A 97 1.22 -1.72 -6.24
N ASN A 98 0.09 -1.43 -5.58
CA ASN A 98 -0.20 -1.82 -4.20
C ASN A 98 -1.06 -3.09 -4.13
N PHE A 99 -1.20 -3.81 -5.24
CA PHE A 99 -1.78 -5.15 -5.32
C PHE A 99 -0.74 -6.20 -5.68
N GLY A 100 -0.86 -7.41 -5.15
CA GLY A 100 0.14 -8.45 -5.35
C GLY A 100 -0.09 -9.70 -4.53
N GLY A 101 0.74 -10.71 -4.78
CA GLY A 101 0.64 -12.01 -4.12
C GLY A 101 1.45 -12.09 -2.82
N PHE A 102 0.99 -12.87 -1.85
CA PHE A 102 1.76 -13.27 -0.65
C PHE A 102 1.16 -14.54 -0.04
N ALA A 103 1.92 -15.20 0.84
CA ALA A 103 1.43 -16.36 1.55
C ALA A 103 0.63 -15.98 2.79
N THR A 104 -0.47 -16.67 3.04
CA THR A 104 -1.14 -16.67 4.34
C THR A 104 -0.29 -17.40 5.39
N PRO A 105 -0.58 -17.26 6.70
CA PRO A 105 0.07 -18.06 7.73
C PRO A 105 -0.01 -19.58 7.48
N GLU A 106 -1.07 -20.05 6.82
CA GLU A 106 -1.29 -21.44 6.41
C GLU A 106 -0.53 -21.82 5.12
N ARG A 107 0.35 -20.94 4.61
CA ARG A 107 1.15 -21.10 3.38
C ARG A 107 0.32 -21.14 2.09
N GLN A 108 -0.91 -20.65 2.10
CA GLN A 108 -1.71 -20.50 0.88
C GLN A 108 -1.34 -19.20 0.16
N LEU A 109 -1.12 -19.25 -1.16
CA LEU A 109 -0.82 -18.05 -1.95
C LEU A 109 -2.11 -17.31 -2.32
N VAL A 110 -2.21 -16.06 -1.90
CA VAL A 110 -3.38 -15.18 -2.15
C VAL A 110 -2.94 -13.88 -2.82
N PHE A 111 -3.88 -13.21 -3.48
CA PHE A 111 -3.73 -11.90 -4.10
C PHE A 111 -4.55 -10.85 -3.34
N ASP A 112 -3.91 -9.75 -2.94
CA ASP A 112 -4.55 -8.69 -2.13
C ASP A 112 -3.83 -7.34 -2.24
N LEU A 113 -4.38 -6.36 -1.53
CA LEU A 113 -3.70 -5.13 -1.12
C LEU A 113 -2.45 -5.43 -0.27
N ASN A 114 -1.39 -4.64 -0.46
CA ASN A 114 -0.06 -4.88 0.12
C ASN A 114 0.58 -3.69 0.83
N ASP A 115 -0.06 -2.51 0.80
CA ASP A 115 0.37 -1.32 1.53
C ASP A 115 -0.83 -0.69 2.23
N PHE A 116 -0.63 -0.28 3.48
CA PHE A 116 -1.69 0.20 4.37
C PHE A 116 -1.21 1.43 5.18
N ASP A 117 -0.10 2.07 4.80
CA ASP A 117 0.41 3.27 5.48
C ASP A 117 -0.68 4.37 5.55
N GLU A 118 -1.49 4.48 4.49
CA GLU A 118 -2.54 5.50 4.35
C GLU A 118 -3.94 5.05 4.81
N VAL A 119 -4.07 3.84 5.39
CA VAL A 119 -5.38 3.26 5.74
C VAL A 119 -6.16 4.12 6.73
N ALA A 120 -7.31 4.66 6.35
CA ALA A 120 -8.11 5.47 7.28
C ALA A 120 -9.59 5.35 6.95
N VAL A 121 -10.46 5.83 7.84
CA VAL A 121 -11.88 5.93 7.51
C VAL A 121 -12.03 6.99 6.42
N GLY A 122 -12.60 6.59 5.30
CA GLY A 122 -12.84 7.48 4.17
C GLY A 122 -13.93 6.95 3.25
N PRO A 123 -14.34 7.72 2.23
CA PRO A 123 -15.29 7.27 1.23
C PRO A 123 -14.68 6.19 0.34
N TRP A 124 -15.39 5.07 0.16
CA TRP A 124 -14.92 3.94 -0.66
C TRP A 124 -14.63 4.30 -2.11
N GLU A 125 -15.26 5.37 -2.62
CA GLU A 125 -15.06 5.89 -3.96
C GLU A 125 -13.61 6.34 -4.18
N TRP A 126 -12.92 6.80 -3.13
CA TRP A 126 -11.55 7.33 -3.24
C TRP A 126 -10.56 6.23 -3.62
N ASP A 127 -10.68 5.04 -3.06
CA ASP A 127 -9.84 3.89 -3.44
C ASP A 127 -10.11 3.42 -4.88
N VAL A 128 -11.38 3.39 -5.30
CA VAL A 128 -11.75 3.03 -6.68
C VAL A 128 -11.20 4.07 -7.67
N LYS A 129 -11.30 5.35 -7.34
CA LYS A 129 -10.71 6.47 -8.10
C LYS A 129 -9.18 6.40 -8.13
N ARG A 130 -8.53 6.04 -7.03
CA ARG A 130 -7.07 5.84 -6.95
C ARG A 130 -6.61 4.71 -7.87
N LEU A 131 -7.31 3.57 -7.84
CA LEU A 131 -7.02 2.44 -8.73
C LEU A 131 -7.21 2.83 -10.20
N ALA A 132 -8.37 3.39 -10.55
CA ALA A 132 -8.69 3.78 -11.93
C ALA A 132 -7.72 4.81 -12.48
N GLY A 133 -7.44 5.88 -11.72
CA GLY A 133 -6.45 6.90 -12.11
C GLY A 133 -5.05 6.30 -12.32
N SER A 134 -4.64 5.36 -11.47
CA SER A 134 -3.34 4.69 -11.63
C SER A 134 -3.24 3.88 -12.92
N LEU A 135 -4.32 3.19 -13.32
CA LEU A 135 -4.39 2.41 -14.56
C LEU A 135 -4.31 3.30 -15.79
N ALA A 136 -5.04 4.43 -15.79
CA ALA A 136 -4.98 5.41 -16.86
C ALA A 136 -3.58 6.01 -17.02
N ILE A 137 -2.97 6.46 -15.92
CA ILE A 137 -1.63 7.06 -15.91
C ILE A 137 -0.57 6.05 -16.39
N ALA A 138 -0.62 4.79 -15.92
CA ALA A 138 0.30 3.75 -16.36
C ALA A 138 0.12 3.44 -17.85
N GLY A 139 -1.12 3.29 -18.32
CA GLY A 139 -1.42 3.02 -19.72
C GLY A 139 -0.94 4.13 -20.66
N GLU A 140 -1.19 5.40 -20.32
CA GLU A 140 -0.70 6.55 -21.07
C GLU A 140 0.83 6.62 -21.06
N HIS A 141 1.47 6.34 -19.91
CA HIS A 141 2.93 6.31 -19.81
C HIS A 141 3.56 5.23 -20.70
N MET A 142 2.91 4.07 -20.80
CA MET A 142 3.34 2.95 -21.66
C MET A 142 3.00 3.17 -23.15
N GLY A 143 2.35 4.29 -23.52
CA GLY A 143 1.96 4.58 -24.90
C GLY A 143 0.81 3.70 -25.42
N ILE A 144 0.00 3.12 -24.52
CA ILE A 144 -1.16 2.32 -24.89
C ILE A 144 -2.24 3.24 -25.48
N ALA A 145 -2.91 2.78 -26.54
CA ALA A 145 -4.00 3.54 -27.16
C ALA A 145 -5.12 3.83 -26.16
N ARG A 146 -5.66 5.05 -26.22
CA ARG A 146 -6.67 5.55 -25.26
C ARG A 146 -7.87 4.61 -25.10
N ASP A 147 -8.40 4.06 -26.19
CA ASP A 147 -9.54 3.14 -26.15
C ASP A 147 -9.20 1.86 -25.38
N THR A 148 -7.99 1.32 -25.59
CA THR A 148 -7.51 0.16 -24.82
C THR A 148 -7.30 0.48 -23.35
N VAL A 149 -6.79 1.67 -23.01
CA VAL A 149 -6.69 2.12 -21.61
C VAL A 149 -8.08 2.25 -20.99
N SER A 150 -9.05 2.78 -21.73
CA SER A 150 -10.45 2.90 -21.32
C SER A 150 -11.03 1.52 -21.00
N ASP A 151 -10.81 0.53 -21.86
CA ASP A 151 -11.25 -0.85 -21.62
C ASP A 151 -10.60 -1.48 -20.38
N ILE A 152 -9.30 -1.21 -20.14
CA ILE A 152 -8.58 -1.69 -18.94
C ILE A 152 -9.18 -1.08 -17.66
N VAL A 153 -9.43 0.23 -17.66
CA VAL A 153 -10.05 0.92 -16.51
C VAL A 153 -11.46 0.39 -16.28
N ALA A 154 -12.29 0.33 -17.33
CA ALA A 154 -13.66 -0.19 -17.25
C ALA A 154 -13.66 -1.63 -16.71
N THR A 155 -12.74 -2.48 -17.15
CA THR A 155 -12.60 -3.86 -16.66
C THR A 155 -12.40 -3.93 -15.14
N ALA A 156 -11.54 -3.09 -14.57
CA ALA A 156 -11.33 -3.06 -13.12
C ALA A 156 -12.59 -2.60 -12.36
N VAL A 157 -13.28 -1.58 -12.89
CA VAL A 157 -14.47 -1.00 -12.25
C VAL A 157 -15.68 -1.93 -12.36
N HIS A 158 -15.85 -2.61 -13.50
CA HIS A 158 -16.87 -3.65 -13.68
C HIS A 158 -16.63 -4.82 -12.75
N GLU A 159 -15.40 -5.33 -12.66
CA GLU A 159 -15.09 -6.43 -11.74
C GLU A 159 -15.37 -6.01 -10.29
N TYR A 160 -15.01 -4.77 -9.90
CA TYR A 160 -15.34 -4.27 -8.57
C TYR A 160 -16.86 -4.27 -8.30
N ARG A 161 -17.65 -3.77 -9.26
CA ARG A 161 -19.12 -3.73 -9.18
C ARG A 161 -19.71 -5.12 -9.07
N ASP A 162 -19.31 -6.01 -9.97
CA ASP A 162 -19.88 -7.34 -10.09
C ASP A 162 -19.55 -8.19 -8.86
N ARG A 163 -18.35 -8.03 -8.28
CA ARG A 163 -17.98 -8.64 -6.99
C ARG A 163 -18.73 -8.06 -5.82
N MET A 164 -19.01 -6.75 -5.80
CA MET A 164 -19.86 -6.17 -4.76
C MET A 164 -21.28 -6.73 -4.79
N GLU A 165 -21.85 -6.92 -5.99
CA GLU A 165 -23.15 -7.56 -6.18
C GLU A 165 -23.12 -9.02 -5.69
N GLU A 166 -22.08 -9.77 -6.03
CA GLU A 166 -21.88 -11.14 -5.54
C GLU A 166 -21.79 -11.18 -4.00
N TYR A 167 -20.95 -10.34 -3.40
CA TYR A 167 -20.74 -10.26 -1.96
C TYR A 167 -21.95 -9.73 -1.19
N ALA A 168 -22.86 -9.01 -1.84
CA ALA A 168 -24.15 -8.65 -1.24
C ALA A 168 -25.04 -9.89 -0.98
N GLY A 169 -24.79 -11.01 -1.65
CA GLY A 169 -25.46 -12.29 -1.43
C GLY A 169 -24.80 -13.19 -0.38
N TYR A 170 -23.61 -12.84 0.14
CA TYR A 170 -22.87 -13.67 1.08
C TYR A 170 -23.40 -13.53 2.51
N SER A 171 -23.27 -14.59 3.31
CA SER A 171 -23.40 -14.45 4.77
C SER A 171 -22.20 -13.70 5.34
N ALA A 172 -22.33 -13.17 6.57
CA ALA A 172 -21.23 -12.44 7.21
C ALA A 172 -19.97 -13.31 7.39
N LEU A 173 -20.12 -14.60 7.68
CA LEU A 173 -19.00 -15.51 7.86
C LEU A 173 -18.36 -15.93 6.53
N ASP A 174 -19.17 -16.14 5.49
CA ASP A 174 -18.63 -16.45 4.15
C ASP A 174 -17.81 -15.27 3.64
N LEU A 175 -18.33 -14.05 3.78
CA LEU A 175 -17.62 -12.84 3.38
C LEU A 175 -16.34 -12.62 4.20
N TRP A 176 -16.36 -12.94 5.49
CA TRP A 176 -15.18 -12.80 6.34
C TRP A 176 -14.03 -13.73 5.94
N ASN A 177 -14.37 -14.93 5.44
CA ASN A 177 -13.41 -15.95 5.02
C ASN A 177 -13.11 -15.91 3.51
N GLU A 178 -13.68 -14.98 2.77
CA GLU A 178 -13.50 -14.86 1.32
C GLU A 178 -12.06 -14.46 0.97
N ILE A 179 -11.45 -15.19 0.03
CA ILE A 179 -10.07 -14.98 -0.42
C ILE A 179 -9.97 -14.97 -1.95
N VAL A 180 -9.02 -14.20 -2.49
CA VAL A 180 -8.64 -14.26 -3.90
C VAL A 180 -7.38 -15.14 -4.01
N SER A 181 -7.56 -16.45 -4.18
CA SER A 181 -6.44 -17.39 -4.33
C SER A 181 -5.90 -17.42 -5.76
N PHE A 182 -4.66 -17.87 -5.92
CA PHE A 182 -4.07 -18.05 -7.25
C PHE A 182 -4.80 -19.12 -8.08
N GLU A 183 -5.38 -20.14 -7.45
CA GLU A 183 -6.23 -21.13 -8.10
C GLU A 183 -7.48 -20.47 -8.71
N ARG A 184 -8.17 -19.61 -7.95
CA ARG A 184 -9.32 -18.85 -8.47
C ARG A 184 -8.92 -17.87 -9.56
N MET A 185 -7.75 -17.25 -9.44
CA MET A 185 -7.21 -16.40 -10.52
C MET A 185 -6.95 -17.20 -11.80
N LEU A 186 -6.44 -18.44 -11.70
CA LEU A 186 -6.26 -19.31 -12.86
C LEU A 186 -7.60 -19.66 -13.49
N GLU A 187 -8.61 -20.02 -12.70
CA GLU A 187 -9.97 -20.32 -13.18
C GLU A 187 -10.62 -19.12 -13.88
N ALA A 188 -10.41 -17.91 -13.35
CA ALA A 188 -10.97 -16.67 -13.90
C ALA A 188 -10.13 -16.06 -15.05
N ALA A 189 -8.94 -16.59 -15.33
CA ALA A 189 -8.08 -16.05 -16.37
C ALA A 189 -8.67 -16.30 -17.76
N THR A 190 -8.82 -15.22 -18.55
CA THR A 190 -9.48 -15.24 -19.85
C THR A 190 -8.55 -15.53 -21.03
N SER A 191 -7.24 -15.66 -20.80
CA SER A 191 -6.24 -15.91 -21.85
C SER A 191 -5.14 -16.87 -21.39
N ASP A 192 -4.58 -17.62 -22.34
CA ASP A 192 -3.44 -18.52 -22.08
C ASP A 192 -2.19 -17.77 -21.60
N GLU A 193 -1.97 -16.56 -22.12
CA GLU A 193 -0.88 -15.68 -21.67
C GLU A 193 -1.06 -15.30 -20.19
N GLY A 194 -2.26 -14.86 -19.81
CA GLY A 194 -2.60 -14.53 -18.42
C GLY A 194 -2.42 -15.74 -17.49
N ARG A 195 -2.90 -16.92 -17.90
CA ARG A 195 -2.71 -18.18 -17.16
C ARG A 195 -1.23 -18.48 -16.94
N ARG A 196 -0.39 -18.38 -17.97
CA ARG A 196 1.06 -18.59 -17.86
C ARG A 196 1.71 -17.58 -16.91
N THR A 197 1.29 -16.32 -16.94
CA THR A 197 1.81 -15.28 -16.03
C THR A 197 1.47 -15.59 -14.57
N ILE A 198 0.24 -16.03 -14.29
CA ILE A 198 -0.17 -16.45 -12.93
C ILE A 198 0.63 -17.66 -12.45
N LEU A 199 0.83 -18.67 -13.31
CA LEU A 199 1.65 -19.85 -12.98
C LEU A 199 3.11 -19.47 -12.67
N LYS A 200 3.72 -18.61 -13.50
CA LYS A 200 5.08 -18.09 -13.25
C LYS A 200 5.16 -17.30 -11.93
N ALA A 201 4.15 -16.50 -11.63
CA ALA A 201 4.07 -15.76 -10.38
C ALA A 201 3.98 -16.70 -9.17
N LYS A 202 3.19 -17.79 -9.27
CA LYS A 202 3.08 -18.83 -8.24
C LYS A 202 4.42 -19.53 -7.99
N GLU A 203 5.12 -19.94 -9.05
CA GLU A 203 6.45 -20.57 -8.95
C GLU A 203 7.48 -19.62 -8.30
N LYS A 204 7.49 -18.34 -8.72
CA LYS A 204 8.37 -17.31 -8.15
C LYS A 204 8.09 -17.05 -6.67
N ALA A 205 6.84 -17.15 -6.23
CA ALA A 205 6.46 -17.00 -4.82
C ALA A 205 7.07 -18.10 -3.95
N ALA A 206 7.03 -19.35 -4.41
CA ALA A 206 7.52 -20.51 -3.67
C ALA A 206 9.02 -20.43 -3.33
N GLY A 207 9.83 -19.78 -4.19
CA GLY A 207 11.27 -19.58 -3.95
C GLY A 207 11.62 -18.38 -3.06
N ARG A 208 10.64 -17.59 -2.60
CA ARG A 208 10.84 -16.39 -1.77
C ARG A 208 10.56 -16.71 -0.30
N THR A 209 11.56 -17.26 0.38
CA THR A 209 11.53 -17.63 1.81
C THR A 209 12.49 -16.76 2.62
N ASN A 210 12.37 -16.78 3.95
CA ASN A 210 13.36 -16.10 4.81
C ASN A 210 14.79 -16.63 4.59
N GLU A 211 14.95 -17.93 4.36
CA GLU A 211 16.25 -18.54 4.02
C GLU A 211 16.84 -17.96 2.73
N SER A 212 16.02 -17.84 1.67
CA SER A 212 16.51 -17.29 0.39
C SER A 212 16.81 -15.79 0.47
N MET A 213 16.22 -15.08 1.44
CA MET A 213 16.60 -13.71 1.78
C MET A 213 17.91 -13.63 2.57
N LEU A 214 18.07 -14.48 3.59
CA LEU A 214 19.30 -14.52 4.41
C LEU A 214 20.52 -14.68 3.53
N ASN A 215 20.49 -15.66 2.62
CA ASN A 215 21.58 -15.93 1.68
C ASN A 215 21.87 -14.77 0.70
N LYS A 216 20.91 -13.88 0.46
CA LYS A 216 21.07 -12.73 -0.44
C LYS A 216 21.46 -11.44 0.27
N MET A 217 21.10 -11.30 1.54
CA MET A 217 21.15 -10.03 2.25
C MET A 217 22.10 -10.03 3.44
N ALA A 218 22.53 -11.18 3.93
CA ALA A 218 23.36 -11.28 5.13
C ALA A 218 24.55 -12.22 4.92
N ALA A 219 25.57 -12.05 5.75
CA ALA A 219 26.73 -12.93 5.85
C ALA A 219 27.07 -13.17 7.31
N GLN A 220 27.69 -14.30 7.62
CA GLN A 220 28.21 -14.55 8.96
C GLN A 220 29.53 -13.81 9.20
N ARG A 221 29.67 -13.22 10.39
CA ARG A 221 30.90 -12.63 10.92
C ARG A 221 31.02 -13.03 12.38
N ASP A 222 32.14 -13.68 12.75
CA ASP A 222 32.40 -14.14 14.13
C ASP A 222 31.24 -14.93 14.77
N GLY A 223 30.56 -15.77 13.98
CA GLY A 223 29.44 -16.59 14.43
C GLY A 223 28.09 -15.85 14.59
N GLN A 224 28.00 -14.59 14.19
CA GLN A 224 26.75 -13.82 14.14
C GLN A 224 26.38 -13.47 12.70
N TRP A 225 25.08 -13.43 12.43
CA TRP A 225 24.59 -12.97 11.14
C TRP A 225 24.59 -11.45 11.05
N TRP A 226 25.07 -10.92 9.93
CA TRP A 226 25.22 -9.49 9.67
C TRP A 226 24.63 -9.12 8.32
N ILE A 227 23.76 -8.11 8.26
CA ILE A 227 23.12 -7.62 7.04
C ILE A 227 24.16 -6.85 6.21
N GLN A 228 24.22 -7.10 4.91
CA GLN A 228 25.13 -6.39 4.02
C GLN A 228 24.57 -5.00 3.68
N ASP A 229 25.38 -3.96 3.91
CA ASP A 229 25.06 -2.61 3.48
C ASP A 229 25.08 -2.49 1.96
N ALA A 230 24.05 -1.83 1.43
CA ALA A 230 23.94 -1.41 0.04
C ALA A 230 23.20 -0.06 0.01
N PRO A 231 23.87 1.04 0.43
CA PRO A 231 23.25 2.36 0.45
C PRO A 231 22.90 2.84 -0.98
N PRO A 232 21.79 3.59 -1.15
CA PRO A 232 20.90 4.04 -0.09
C PRO A 232 19.85 3.00 0.34
N ALA A 233 19.77 1.83 -0.32
CA ALA A 233 18.64 0.90 -0.16
C ALA A 233 18.59 0.21 1.22
N ILE A 234 19.75 -0.16 1.76
CA ILE A 234 19.89 -0.74 3.09
C ILE A 234 21.24 -0.32 3.68
N PHE A 235 21.23 0.14 4.92
CA PHE A 235 22.45 0.61 5.59
C PHE A 235 22.29 0.52 7.10
N HIS A 236 23.37 0.36 7.84
CA HIS A 236 23.30 0.42 9.30
C HIS A 236 22.95 1.84 9.77
N PRO A 237 22.08 2.01 10.79
CA PRO A 237 21.69 3.32 11.31
C PRO A 237 22.85 4.22 11.78
N SER A 238 24.05 3.67 11.92
CA SER A 238 25.27 4.41 12.25
C SER A 238 26.48 3.84 11.52
N GLY A 239 27.57 4.60 11.55
CA GLY A 239 28.81 4.23 10.90
C GLY A 239 28.96 4.93 9.55
N PRO A 240 30.02 4.59 8.80
CA PRO A 240 30.43 5.36 7.61
C PRO A 240 29.43 5.30 6.45
N THR A 241 28.53 4.31 6.44
CA THR A 241 27.50 4.10 5.41
C THR A 241 26.14 4.67 5.80
N SER A 242 26.00 5.25 7.00
CA SER A 242 24.71 5.72 7.50
C SER A 242 24.27 7.01 6.82
N LEU A 243 23.00 7.05 6.41
CA LEU A 243 22.31 8.26 5.97
C LEU A 243 21.52 8.95 7.09
N LEU A 244 21.58 8.43 8.33
CA LEU A 244 21.10 9.11 9.54
C LEU A 244 22.31 9.86 10.13
N GLY A 245 22.57 11.09 9.67
CA GLY A 245 23.79 11.84 10.03
C GLY A 245 23.97 12.08 11.55
N GLU A 246 25.17 12.50 12.00
CA GLU A 246 25.49 12.66 13.44
C GLU A 246 24.56 13.61 14.22
N HIS A 247 23.98 14.59 13.53
CA HIS A 247 23.03 15.55 14.10
C HIS A 247 21.58 15.16 13.93
N ASP A 248 21.31 14.06 13.23
CA ASP A 248 19.97 13.54 13.17
C ASP A 248 19.59 13.05 14.57
N GLN A 249 18.41 13.46 15.06
CA GLN A 249 17.90 13.02 16.36
C GLN A 249 17.77 11.48 16.44
N TRP A 250 17.91 10.83 15.28
CA TRP A 250 17.84 9.40 15.05
C TRP A 250 19.18 8.64 14.92
N SER A 251 20.37 9.24 15.07
CA SER A 251 21.64 8.56 14.70
C SER A 251 22.46 7.89 15.82
N ASN A 252 22.08 8.06 17.09
CA ASN A 252 22.89 7.52 18.19
C ASN A 252 22.64 6.01 18.46
N THR A 253 23.45 5.12 17.88
CA THR A 253 23.34 3.65 17.88
C THR A 253 23.44 2.97 19.24
N GLU A 254 24.28 3.47 20.16
CA GLU A 254 24.35 2.90 21.51
C GLU A 254 23.01 3.06 22.24
N ALA A 255 22.28 4.14 21.94
CA ALA A 255 20.94 4.36 22.46
C ALA A 255 19.87 3.50 21.76
N TRP A 256 20.09 3.05 20.52
CA TRP A 256 19.06 2.37 19.73
C TRP A 256 18.78 0.95 20.18
N ARG A 257 19.75 0.17 20.64
CA ARG A 257 19.45 -1.18 21.19
C ARG A 257 18.50 -1.10 22.37
N GLY A 258 18.74 -0.18 23.31
CA GLY A 258 17.86 0.06 24.44
C GLY A 258 16.51 0.69 24.06
N LYS A 259 16.49 1.61 23.09
CA LYS A 259 15.24 2.20 22.57
C LYS A 259 14.39 1.18 21.80
N LEU A 260 15.02 0.35 20.97
CA LEU A 260 14.39 -0.72 20.20
C LEU A 260 13.89 -1.81 21.14
N ALA A 261 14.64 -2.19 22.18
CA ALA A 261 14.16 -3.13 23.20
C ALA A 261 12.84 -2.65 23.83
N ARG A 262 12.77 -1.38 24.26
CA ARG A 262 11.52 -0.82 24.80
C ARG A 262 10.37 -0.80 23.78
N ALA A 263 10.67 -0.42 22.53
CA ALA A 263 9.67 -0.44 21.47
C ALA A 263 9.19 -1.88 21.19
N PHE A 264 10.11 -2.84 21.18
CA PHE A 264 9.84 -4.27 21.00
C PHE A 264 8.98 -4.83 22.12
N ASP A 265 9.26 -4.50 23.38
CA ASP A 265 8.43 -4.88 24.53
C ASP A 265 6.99 -4.34 24.40
N GLY A 266 6.84 -3.09 23.95
CA GLY A 266 5.53 -2.50 23.65
C GLY A 266 4.81 -3.25 22.52
N TYR A 267 5.54 -3.61 21.47
CA TYR A 267 5.03 -4.40 20.35
C TYR A 267 4.55 -5.79 20.79
N LEU A 268 5.34 -6.51 21.59
CA LEU A 268 4.98 -7.85 22.08
C LEU A 268 3.65 -7.81 22.84
N LYS A 269 3.36 -6.76 23.61
CA LYS A 269 2.09 -6.58 24.32
C LYS A 269 0.87 -6.48 23.39
N THR A 270 1.06 -6.17 22.10
CA THR A 270 -0.02 -6.09 21.11
C THR A 270 -0.28 -7.41 20.39
N LEU A 271 0.60 -8.40 20.57
CA LEU A 271 0.46 -9.72 19.96
C LEU A 271 -0.36 -10.69 20.83
N PRO A 272 -1.09 -11.62 20.20
CA PRO A 272 -1.64 -12.79 20.89
C PRO A 272 -0.56 -13.58 21.67
N SER A 273 -0.96 -14.27 22.73
CA SER A 273 -0.03 -14.99 23.62
C SER A 273 0.80 -16.06 22.89
N GLU A 274 0.19 -16.80 21.98
CA GLU A 274 0.83 -17.84 21.20
C GLU A 274 1.84 -17.28 20.19
N ARG A 275 1.61 -16.06 19.67
CA ARG A 275 2.55 -15.37 18.77
C ARG A 275 3.74 -14.81 19.54
N ARG A 276 3.55 -14.34 20.78
CA ARG A 276 4.66 -13.96 21.66
C ARG A 276 5.57 -15.14 21.97
N ALA A 277 4.99 -16.27 22.39
CA ALA A 277 5.77 -17.48 22.65
C ALA A 277 6.56 -17.94 21.42
N LEU A 278 5.99 -17.82 20.21
CA LEU A 278 6.71 -18.11 18.98
C LEU A 278 7.93 -17.20 18.77
N ILE A 279 7.80 -15.89 19.01
CA ILE A 279 8.92 -14.94 18.87
C ILE A 279 10.04 -15.24 19.86
N ASP A 280 9.74 -15.72 21.07
CA ASP A 280 10.73 -16.02 22.11
C ASP A 280 11.74 -17.11 21.71
N HIS A 281 11.45 -17.88 20.65
CA HIS A 281 12.38 -18.85 20.08
C HIS A 281 13.48 -18.23 19.21
N PHE A 282 13.39 -16.93 18.91
CA PHE A 282 14.32 -16.22 18.02
C PHE A 282 15.23 -15.26 18.80
N SER A 283 16.51 -15.26 18.44
CA SER A 283 17.52 -14.32 18.94
C SER A 283 17.79 -13.23 17.90
N LEU A 284 17.82 -11.95 18.33
CA LEU A 284 18.18 -10.84 17.46
C LEU A 284 19.68 -10.91 17.11
N GLN A 285 19.98 -10.89 15.82
CA GLN A 285 21.34 -10.90 15.28
C GLN A 285 21.78 -9.50 14.85
N ASP A 286 20.95 -8.80 14.07
CA ASP A 286 21.34 -7.53 13.46
C ASP A 286 20.15 -6.60 13.14
N VAL A 287 20.43 -5.31 12.95
CA VAL A 287 19.46 -4.26 12.66
C VAL A 287 19.99 -3.28 11.60
N ALA A 288 19.28 -3.20 10.48
CA ALA A 288 19.59 -2.26 9.39
C ALA A 288 18.43 -1.31 9.10
N PHE A 289 18.73 -0.08 8.68
CA PHE A 289 17.75 0.82 8.09
C PHE A 289 17.48 0.42 6.64
N LYS A 290 16.22 0.47 6.23
CA LYS A 290 15.80 0.11 4.88
C LYS A 290 14.99 1.23 4.23
N VAL A 291 15.46 1.72 3.09
CA VAL A 291 14.67 2.63 2.26
C VAL A 291 13.65 1.83 1.44
N VAL A 292 12.37 2.18 1.56
CA VAL A 292 11.26 1.45 0.93
C VAL A 292 10.39 2.33 0.04
N GLY A 293 9.97 1.78 -1.10
CA GLY A 293 8.96 2.37 -1.97
C GLY A 293 9.37 3.68 -2.62
N VAL A 294 8.37 4.47 -2.98
CA VAL A 294 8.49 5.83 -3.53
C VAL A 294 7.90 6.81 -2.52
N GLY A 295 6.61 6.64 -2.19
CA GLY A 295 5.91 7.47 -1.20
C GLY A 295 6.47 7.36 0.22
N SER A 296 6.97 6.19 0.62
CA SER A 296 7.49 5.96 1.99
C SER A 296 8.98 6.30 2.15
N VAL A 297 9.68 6.77 1.12
CA VAL A 297 11.11 7.14 1.24
C VAL A 297 11.31 8.22 2.31
N GLY A 298 12.28 8.04 3.19
CA GLY A 298 12.52 8.93 4.33
C GLY A 298 11.58 8.72 5.53
N THR A 299 10.61 7.81 5.46
CA THR A 299 9.95 7.32 6.69
C THR A 299 10.89 6.36 7.42
N PHE A 300 10.80 6.32 8.74
CA PHE A 300 11.70 5.47 9.51
C PHE A 300 11.32 3.99 9.29
N CYS A 301 12.27 3.20 8.79
CA CYS A 301 12.03 1.80 8.48
C CYS A 301 13.26 0.96 8.82
N LEU A 302 13.13 0.07 9.80
CA LEU A 302 14.18 -0.87 10.20
C LEU A 302 13.86 -2.29 9.75
N VAL A 303 14.90 -3.10 9.57
CA VAL A 303 14.86 -4.54 9.42
C VAL A 303 15.63 -5.17 10.56
N LEU A 304 14.98 -6.06 11.30
CA LEU A 304 15.56 -6.88 12.35
C LEU A 304 15.79 -8.27 11.75
N LEU A 305 17.03 -8.74 11.77
CA LEU A 305 17.39 -10.12 11.47
C LEU A 305 17.45 -10.91 12.77
N MET A 306 16.59 -11.91 12.89
CA MET A 306 16.55 -12.83 14.04
C MET A 306 16.76 -14.27 13.55
N VAL A 307 17.29 -15.15 14.40
CA VAL A 307 17.45 -16.59 14.09
C VAL A 307 17.04 -17.46 15.27
N ASP A 308 16.46 -18.62 14.97
CA ASP A 308 16.16 -19.64 15.98
C ASP A 308 17.37 -20.52 16.33
N SER A 309 17.18 -21.52 17.19
CA SER A 309 18.23 -22.48 17.58
C SER A 309 18.73 -23.39 16.46
N HIS A 310 18.06 -23.40 15.31
CA HIS A 310 18.42 -24.14 14.10
C HIS A 310 18.99 -23.22 13.00
N GLU A 311 19.39 -22.00 13.38
CA GLU A 311 19.89 -20.95 12.49
C GLU A 311 18.88 -20.54 11.40
N GLN A 312 17.59 -20.83 11.59
CA GLN A 312 16.56 -20.44 10.64
C GLN A 312 16.16 -18.97 10.82
N PRO A 313 16.14 -18.17 9.75
CA PRO A 313 15.95 -16.73 9.85
C PRO A 313 14.48 -16.32 9.97
N LEU A 314 14.26 -15.26 10.75
CA LEU A 314 13.06 -14.44 10.75
C LEU A 314 13.47 -12.98 10.52
N PHE A 315 12.94 -12.37 9.47
CA PHE A 315 13.10 -10.93 9.24
C PHE A 315 11.84 -10.20 9.68
N LEU A 316 11.95 -9.32 10.68
CA LEU A 316 10.89 -8.38 11.05
C LEU A 316 11.21 -7.00 10.47
N GLN A 317 10.18 -6.31 10.00
CA GLN A 317 10.23 -4.94 9.55
C GLN A 317 9.51 -4.05 10.56
N VAL A 318 10.18 -2.99 10.99
CA VAL A 318 9.60 -1.92 11.82
C VAL A 318 9.39 -0.71 10.94
N LYS A 319 8.14 -0.31 10.74
CA LYS A 319 7.80 0.87 9.93
C LYS A 319 7.17 1.93 10.82
N GLU A 320 7.60 3.17 10.63
CA GLU A 320 6.90 4.32 11.16
C GLU A 320 5.50 4.43 10.54
N ALA A 321 4.51 4.57 11.39
CA ALA A 321 3.16 4.97 11.01
C ALA A 321 3.01 6.47 11.27
N ARG A 322 2.81 7.22 10.19
CA ARG A 322 2.50 8.66 10.22
C ARG A 322 1.00 8.88 10.14
N ASP A 323 0.55 10.12 10.25
CA ASP A 323 -0.84 10.45 9.94
C ASP A 323 -1.15 10.13 8.47
N SER A 324 -2.32 9.54 8.22
CA SER A 324 -2.77 9.24 6.86
C SER A 324 -3.14 10.51 6.11
N VAL A 325 -2.78 10.59 4.84
CA VAL A 325 -3.23 11.65 3.92
C VAL A 325 -4.74 11.69 3.78
N ILE A 326 -5.44 10.58 3.98
CA ILE A 326 -6.90 10.52 4.00
C ILE A 326 -7.43 11.27 5.22
N ALA A 327 -6.84 11.05 6.40
CA ALA A 327 -7.25 11.70 7.64
C ALA A 327 -6.99 13.22 7.64
N LEU A 328 -6.10 13.72 6.76
CA LEU A 328 -5.90 15.17 6.56
C LEU A 328 -7.06 15.83 5.80
N HIS A 329 -7.81 15.05 5.02
CA HIS A 329 -8.77 15.55 4.03
C HIS A 329 -10.19 14.98 4.20
N TYR A 330 -10.36 14.04 5.13
CA TYR A 330 -11.65 13.47 5.50
C TYR A 330 -11.71 13.33 7.02
N ASP A 331 -12.57 14.14 7.65
CA ASP A 331 -12.76 14.13 9.10
C ASP A 331 -13.57 12.89 9.53
N ALA A 332 -12.90 11.98 10.22
CA ALA A 332 -13.50 10.77 10.75
C ALA A 332 -12.76 10.27 11.98
N GLU A 333 -13.51 9.70 12.91
CA GLU A 333 -12.92 9.05 14.07
C GLU A 333 -12.14 7.78 13.67
N GLY A 334 -11.03 7.56 14.36
CA GLY A 334 -10.18 6.39 14.18
C GLY A 334 -9.26 6.18 15.38
N PRO A 335 -8.44 5.12 15.37
CA PRO A 335 -7.47 4.89 16.44
C PRO A 335 -6.54 6.09 16.60
N ALA A 336 -6.38 6.58 17.84
CA ALA A 336 -5.47 7.69 18.14
C ALA A 336 -3.99 7.36 17.86
N HIS A 337 -3.63 6.07 17.96
CA HIS A 337 -2.31 5.59 17.62
C HIS A 337 -2.27 5.15 16.13
N GLN A 338 -1.53 5.85 15.30
CA GLN A 338 -1.26 5.60 13.88
C GLN A 338 -0.74 4.18 13.62
N GLY A 339 0.12 3.64 14.49
CA GLY A 339 0.54 2.23 14.37
C GLY A 339 -0.63 1.25 14.56
N GLN A 340 -1.57 1.58 15.45
CA GLN A 340 -2.78 0.79 15.64
C GLN A 340 -3.73 0.97 14.46
N ARG A 341 -3.86 2.18 13.91
CA ARG A 341 -4.62 2.47 12.69
C ARG A 341 -4.18 1.56 11.55
N VAL A 342 -2.89 1.50 11.26
CA VAL A 342 -2.33 0.65 10.20
C VAL A 342 -2.64 -0.82 10.46
N VAL A 343 -2.34 -1.33 11.66
CA VAL A 343 -2.53 -2.76 12.00
C VAL A 343 -4.02 -3.17 11.95
N SER A 344 -4.90 -2.38 12.55
CA SER A 344 -6.33 -2.66 12.57
C SER A 344 -6.94 -2.55 11.18
N GLY A 345 -6.55 -1.53 10.40
CA GLY A 345 -7.01 -1.34 9.02
C GLY A 345 -6.56 -2.49 8.11
N GLN A 346 -5.28 -2.90 8.20
CA GLN A 346 -4.77 -4.05 7.47
C GLN A 346 -5.53 -5.34 7.81
N ARG A 347 -5.82 -5.60 9.09
CA ARG A 347 -6.61 -6.78 9.51
C ARG A 347 -8.06 -6.77 9.00
N LEU A 348 -8.64 -5.58 8.79
CA LEU A 348 -9.99 -5.43 8.25
C LEU A 348 -10.01 -5.63 6.73
N LEU A 349 -9.09 -5.00 6.01
CA LEU A 349 -9.05 -5.02 4.53
C LEU A 349 -8.46 -6.32 3.96
N GLN A 350 -7.38 -6.82 4.56
CA GLN A 350 -6.65 -7.98 4.05
C GLN A 350 -7.36 -9.29 4.43
N ALA A 351 -7.32 -10.29 3.56
CA ALA A 351 -7.97 -11.59 3.78
C ALA A 351 -7.27 -12.38 4.88
N ALA A 352 -5.94 -12.40 4.83
CA ALA A 352 -5.08 -12.94 5.85
C ALA A 352 -3.96 -11.95 6.12
N SER A 353 -3.77 -11.60 7.38
CA SER A 353 -2.69 -10.71 7.80
C SER A 353 -1.51 -11.49 8.33
N ASP A 354 -0.37 -10.82 8.31
CA ASP A 354 0.88 -11.29 8.88
C ASP A 354 0.73 -11.70 10.37
N ALA A 355 1.28 -12.86 10.73
CA ALA A 355 1.18 -13.43 12.08
C ALA A 355 1.91 -12.61 13.15
N PHE A 356 2.86 -11.77 12.74
CA PHE A 356 3.66 -10.87 13.57
C PHE A 356 3.24 -9.40 13.40
N LEU A 357 2.05 -9.15 12.84
CA LEU A 357 1.52 -7.80 12.70
C LEU A 357 1.14 -7.22 14.07
N GLY A 358 1.87 -6.21 14.52
CA GLY A 358 1.66 -5.51 15.79
C GLY A 358 2.15 -4.07 15.76
N TRP A 359 2.01 -3.33 16.85
CA TRP A 359 2.34 -1.90 16.89
C TRP A 359 2.93 -1.46 18.22
N THR A 360 3.60 -0.31 18.23
CA THR A 360 4.22 0.23 19.44
C THR A 360 4.47 1.73 19.31
N SER A 361 4.68 2.39 20.44
CA SER A 361 5.24 3.73 20.49
C SER A 361 6.76 3.63 20.66
N GLY A 362 7.49 4.44 19.90
CA GLY A 362 8.93 4.50 19.97
C GLY A 362 9.45 5.87 20.45
N PRO A 363 10.76 6.10 20.31
CA PRO A 363 11.40 7.35 20.74
C PRO A 363 10.79 8.60 20.10
N ALA A 364 10.86 9.73 20.81
CA ALA A 364 10.39 11.03 20.34
C ALA A 364 8.92 11.01 19.85
N ASN A 365 8.08 10.24 20.54
CA ASN A 365 6.65 10.10 20.27
C ASN A 365 6.31 9.56 18.87
N ARG A 366 7.28 8.96 18.16
CA ARG A 366 7.02 8.26 16.90
C ARG A 366 6.23 6.99 17.16
N GLN A 367 5.38 6.66 16.21
CA GLN A 367 4.48 5.52 16.30
C GLN A 367 4.86 4.53 15.22
N PHE A 368 4.91 3.25 15.58
CA PHE A 368 5.46 2.21 14.73
C PHE A 368 4.51 1.03 14.63
N TYR A 369 4.66 0.29 13.55
CA TYR A 369 4.10 -1.05 13.39
C TYR A 369 5.18 -2.03 12.94
N PHE A 370 4.96 -3.29 13.27
CA PHE A 370 5.84 -4.43 13.02
C PHE A 370 5.12 -5.39 12.10
N ARG A 371 5.86 -6.02 11.17
CA ARG A 371 5.39 -7.11 10.31
C ARG A 371 6.58 -7.96 9.86
N GLN A 372 6.34 -9.16 9.35
CA GLN A 372 7.37 -9.93 8.67
C GLN A 372 7.77 -9.25 7.35
N LEU A 373 9.06 -9.28 7.04
CA LEU A 373 9.57 -8.78 5.77
C LEU A 373 9.50 -9.88 4.71
N ARG A 374 8.80 -9.60 3.59
CA ARG A 374 8.91 -10.37 2.33
C ARG A 374 8.74 -11.90 2.43
N ASP A 375 7.71 -12.37 3.14
CA ASP A 375 7.33 -13.79 3.05
C ASP A 375 6.50 -14.08 1.79
N MET A 376 7.07 -14.82 0.84
CA MET A 376 6.44 -15.22 -0.43
C MET A 376 5.80 -14.08 -1.25
N LYS A 377 6.22 -12.82 -1.03
CA LYS A 377 5.63 -11.64 -1.69
C LYS A 377 5.92 -11.64 -3.19
N VAL A 378 4.92 -11.40 -4.02
CA VAL A 378 5.02 -11.22 -5.48
C VAL A 378 4.49 -9.84 -5.85
N SER A 379 5.31 -9.06 -6.55
CA SER A 379 4.93 -7.77 -7.12
C SER A 379 4.79 -7.89 -8.62
N ALA A 380 3.81 -7.21 -9.19
CA ALA A 380 3.65 -7.09 -10.64
C ALA A 380 4.80 -6.27 -11.23
N ASP A 381 5.20 -6.64 -12.44
CA ASP A 381 6.08 -5.85 -13.30
C ASP A 381 5.22 -5.33 -14.46
N VAL A 382 4.62 -4.16 -14.25
CA VAL A 382 3.50 -3.67 -15.07
C VAL A 382 3.98 -3.18 -16.44
N GLU A 383 5.16 -2.57 -16.49
CA GLU A 383 5.73 -2.03 -17.72
C GLU A 383 6.12 -3.12 -18.74
N SER A 384 6.25 -4.38 -18.30
CA SER A 384 6.52 -5.52 -19.18
C SER A 384 5.26 -6.30 -19.59
N MET A 385 4.08 -5.90 -19.14
CA MET A 385 2.82 -6.59 -19.47
C MET A 385 2.34 -6.25 -20.88
N SER A 386 1.86 -7.26 -21.61
CA SER A 386 1.03 -7.03 -22.79
C SER A 386 -0.31 -6.39 -22.38
N ASN A 387 -0.99 -5.72 -23.31
CA ASN A 387 -2.30 -5.10 -23.04
C ASN A 387 -3.31 -6.09 -22.45
N GLY A 388 -3.33 -7.33 -22.96
CA GLY A 388 -4.22 -8.38 -22.47
C GLY A 388 -3.86 -8.85 -21.04
N VAL A 389 -2.58 -8.96 -20.72
CA VAL A 389 -2.13 -9.29 -19.35
C VAL A 389 -2.44 -8.14 -18.39
N LEU A 390 -2.24 -6.89 -18.82
CA LEU A 390 -2.56 -5.70 -18.01
C LEU A 390 -4.07 -5.60 -17.73
N GLN A 391 -4.91 -5.88 -18.72
CA GLN A 391 -6.37 -5.93 -18.54
C GLN A 391 -6.79 -7.03 -17.54
N GLY A 392 -6.18 -8.23 -17.64
CA GLY A 392 -6.38 -9.30 -16.67
C GLY A 392 -5.90 -8.93 -15.26
N TYR A 393 -4.78 -8.23 -15.14
CA TYR A 393 -4.29 -7.71 -13.87
C TYR A 393 -5.23 -6.66 -13.26
N ALA A 394 -5.73 -5.74 -14.09
CA ALA A 394 -6.70 -4.73 -13.69
C ALA A 394 -8.00 -5.35 -13.15
N ARG A 395 -8.48 -6.43 -13.79
CA ARG A 395 -9.58 -7.26 -13.26
C ARG A 395 -9.27 -7.75 -11.85
N PHE A 396 -8.13 -8.42 -11.63
CA PHE A 396 -7.80 -8.94 -10.30
C PHE A 396 -7.62 -7.84 -9.25
N CYS A 397 -7.15 -6.66 -9.63
CA CYS A 397 -7.11 -5.49 -8.73
C CYS A 397 -8.52 -5.05 -8.32
N GLY A 398 -9.45 -4.95 -9.28
CA GLY A 398 -10.87 -4.64 -9.01
C GLY A 398 -11.52 -5.67 -8.08
N TRP A 399 -11.25 -6.96 -8.30
CA TRP A 399 -11.72 -8.04 -7.44
C TRP A 399 -11.16 -7.94 -6.02
N ALA A 400 -9.85 -7.84 -5.86
CA ALA A 400 -9.21 -7.72 -4.55
C ALA A 400 -9.72 -6.51 -3.77
N LEU A 401 -9.89 -5.36 -4.45
CA LEU A 401 -10.42 -4.16 -3.83
C LEU A 401 -11.88 -4.32 -3.37
N ALA A 402 -12.72 -4.94 -4.20
CA ALA A 402 -14.11 -5.21 -3.82
C ALA A 402 -14.21 -6.10 -2.60
N ARG A 403 -13.40 -7.16 -2.54
CA ARG A 403 -13.36 -8.06 -1.38
C ARG A 403 -12.87 -7.34 -0.14
N ALA A 404 -11.80 -6.55 -0.24
CA ALA A 404 -11.27 -5.78 0.88
C ALA A 404 -12.33 -4.82 1.45
N HIS A 405 -13.00 -4.05 0.59
CA HIS A 405 -14.07 -3.15 0.98
C HIS A 405 -15.28 -3.88 1.57
N ALA A 406 -15.71 -4.99 0.97
CA ALA A 406 -16.84 -5.76 1.44
C ALA A 406 -16.58 -6.33 2.84
N LYS A 407 -15.39 -6.93 3.06
CA LYS A 407 -14.96 -7.47 4.36
C LYS A 407 -14.81 -6.36 5.42
N ALA A 408 -14.09 -5.28 5.10
CA ALA A 408 -13.79 -4.23 6.08
C ALA A 408 -15.03 -3.45 6.52
N SER A 409 -15.99 -3.26 5.61
CA SER A 409 -17.19 -2.47 5.88
C SER A 409 -18.36 -3.30 6.39
N GLY A 410 -18.47 -4.56 5.93
CA GLY A 410 -19.71 -5.33 5.99
C GLY A 410 -20.85 -4.71 5.17
N LYS A 411 -20.58 -3.73 4.28
CA LYS A 411 -21.56 -2.90 3.54
C LYS A 411 -21.68 -3.26 2.06
N ALA A 412 -21.38 -4.51 1.69
CA ALA A 412 -21.49 -4.98 0.30
C ALA A 412 -22.89 -4.72 -0.28
N VAL A 413 -23.95 -4.96 0.50
CA VAL A 413 -25.35 -4.70 0.10
C VAL A 413 -25.59 -3.23 -0.24
N GLU A 414 -25.15 -2.31 0.62
CA GLU A 414 -25.33 -0.86 0.42
C GLU A 414 -24.56 -0.38 -0.80
N ILE A 415 -23.31 -0.82 -0.98
CA ILE A 415 -22.46 -0.44 -2.11
C ILE A 415 -23.03 -1.02 -3.42
N ALA A 416 -23.40 -2.30 -3.45
CA ALA A 416 -24.04 -2.93 -4.60
C ALA A 416 -25.34 -2.21 -4.98
N ALA A 417 -26.20 -1.92 -4.01
CA ALA A 417 -27.44 -1.18 -4.25
C ALA A 417 -27.21 0.27 -4.72
N TYR A 418 -26.13 0.92 -4.29
CA TYR A 418 -25.70 2.22 -4.82
C TYR A 418 -25.25 2.12 -6.28
N LEU A 419 -24.37 1.15 -6.59
CA LEU A 419 -23.83 0.92 -7.93
C LEU A 419 -24.94 0.54 -8.93
N GLY A 420 -25.77 -0.44 -8.57
CA GLY A 420 -26.73 -1.09 -9.45
C GLY A 420 -26.06 -1.76 -10.66
N SER A 421 -26.87 -2.22 -11.62
CA SER A 421 -26.41 -2.97 -12.80
C SER A 421 -26.09 -2.12 -14.03
N GLY A 422 -26.12 -0.79 -13.92
CA GLY A 422 -25.93 0.11 -15.06
C GLY A 422 -24.49 0.57 -15.25
N GLU A 423 -24.19 1.10 -16.44
CA GLU A 423 -22.84 1.54 -16.83
C GLU A 423 -22.43 2.90 -16.26
N ARG A 424 -23.40 3.70 -15.83
CA ARG A 424 -23.19 5.11 -15.44
C ARG A 424 -22.13 5.36 -14.36
N PHE A 425 -21.84 4.39 -13.49
CA PHE A 425 -20.74 4.51 -12.53
C PHE A 425 -19.38 4.19 -13.18
N ALA A 426 -19.32 3.12 -13.99
CA ALA A 426 -18.12 2.74 -14.72
C ALA A 426 -17.70 3.84 -15.70
N ASP A 427 -18.65 4.37 -16.48
CA ASP A 427 -18.41 5.51 -17.39
C ASP A 427 -17.81 6.71 -16.64
N ALA A 428 -18.40 7.06 -15.49
CA ALA A 428 -17.95 8.20 -14.69
C ALA A 428 -16.55 8.00 -14.09
N ILE A 429 -16.22 6.80 -13.61
CA ILE A 429 -14.88 6.49 -13.11
C ILE A 429 -13.85 6.45 -14.26
N THR A 430 -14.24 5.98 -15.44
CA THR A 430 -13.39 6.01 -16.63
C THR A 430 -13.09 7.46 -17.04
N ASP A 431 -14.10 8.34 -17.12
CA ASP A 431 -13.93 9.77 -17.40
C ASP A 431 -13.05 10.46 -16.34
N TYR A 432 -13.28 10.15 -15.06
CA TYR A 432 -12.44 10.61 -13.97
C TYR A 432 -10.99 10.17 -14.16
N SER A 433 -10.74 8.93 -14.57
CA SER A 433 -9.38 8.38 -14.66
C SER A 433 -8.51 9.15 -15.66
N PHE A 434 -9.05 9.50 -16.83
CA PHE A 434 -8.35 10.33 -17.82
C PHE A 434 -8.20 11.79 -17.39
N THR A 435 -9.19 12.34 -16.70
CA THR A 435 -9.10 13.70 -16.12
C THR A 435 -8.01 13.75 -15.05
N CYS A 436 -7.97 12.73 -14.19
CA CYS A 436 -6.94 12.52 -13.17
C CYS A 436 -5.56 12.34 -13.80
N ALA A 437 -5.44 11.59 -14.90
CA ALA A 437 -4.16 11.43 -15.61
C ALA A 437 -3.65 12.76 -16.18
N THR A 438 -4.54 13.54 -16.79
CA THR A 438 -4.24 14.90 -17.28
C THR A 438 -3.76 15.82 -16.15
N GLN A 439 -4.46 15.83 -15.01
CA GLN A 439 -4.06 16.64 -13.85
C GLN A 439 -2.73 16.18 -13.26
N ASN A 440 -2.53 14.86 -13.11
CA ASN A 440 -1.28 14.29 -12.62
C ASN A 440 -0.09 14.67 -13.50
N LEU A 441 -0.27 14.71 -14.83
CA LEU A 441 0.78 15.16 -15.75
C LEU A 441 1.11 16.64 -15.53
N LYS A 442 0.12 17.51 -15.33
CA LYS A 442 0.35 18.93 -15.00
C LYS A 442 1.13 19.10 -13.69
N ASP A 443 0.73 18.36 -12.65
CA ASP A 443 1.40 18.37 -11.36
C ASP A 443 2.84 17.84 -11.45
N TYR A 444 3.04 16.78 -12.24
CA TYR A 444 4.36 16.21 -12.52
C TYR A 444 5.27 17.20 -13.23
N GLU A 445 4.79 17.93 -14.24
CA GLU A 445 5.58 18.95 -14.94
C GLU A 445 5.96 20.12 -14.02
N ALA A 446 5.04 20.57 -13.16
CA ALA A 446 5.33 21.58 -12.14
C ALA A 446 6.39 21.09 -11.13
N PHE A 447 6.27 19.83 -10.69
CA PHE A 447 7.26 19.18 -9.84
C PHE A 447 8.64 19.06 -10.53
N LYS A 448 8.69 18.62 -11.79
CA LYS A 448 9.94 18.54 -12.57
C LYS A 448 10.57 19.91 -12.79
N LEU A 449 9.77 20.95 -12.98
CA LEU A 449 10.27 22.33 -13.05
C LEU A 449 10.87 22.77 -11.71
N ALA A 450 10.23 22.46 -10.59
CA ALA A 450 10.76 22.74 -9.26
C ALA A 450 12.10 22.03 -8.99
N CYS A 451 12.24 20.77 -9.40
CA CYS A 451 13.53 20.07 -9.34
C CYS A 451 14.60 20.73 -10.21
N ARG A 452 14.28 21.06 -11.48
CA ARG A 452 15.24 21.66 -12.42
C ARG A 452 15.72 23.06 -12.02
N THR A 453 14.85 23.83 -11.37
CA THR A 453 15.15 25.18 -10.90
C THR A 453 15.82 25.22 -9.53
N GLY A 454 15.95 24.05 -8.87
CA GLY A 454 16.52 23.95 -7.54
C GLY A 454 15.59 24.41 -6.41
N LYS A 455 14.29 24.62 -6.67
CA LYS A 455 13.29 24.88 -5.61
C LYS A 455 13.23 23.70 -4.63
N ILE A 456 13.34 22.49 -5.15
CA ILE A 456 13.49 21.25 -4.39
C ILE A 456 14.64 20.43 -4.97
N GLU A 457 15.37 19.71 -4.13
CA GLU A 457 16.47 18.83 -4.57
C GLU A 457 15.96 17.43 -4.87
N ALA A 458 16.41 16.83 -5.97
CA ALA A 458 16.08 15.46 -6.34
C ALA A 458 17.34 14.69 -6.71
N ARG A 459 17.58 13.54 -6.06
CA ARG A 459 18.75 12.68 -6.28
C ARG A 459 18.29 11.25 -6.61
N SER A 460 18.83 10.64 -7.65
CA SER A 460 18.55 9.25 -7.99
C SER A 460 19.21 8.28 -6.99
N ASP A 461 18.81 7.01 -7.04
CA ASP A 461 19.50 5.95 -6.29
C ASP A 461 21.00 5.88 -6.65
N GLU A 462 21.35 6.13 -7.91
CA GLU A 462 22.75 6.16 -8.37
C GLU A 462 23.51 7.35 -7.81
N ASP A 463 22.90 8.54 -7.81
CA ASP A 463 23.49 9.75 -7.24
C ASP A 463 23.78 9.57 -5.74
N MET A 464 22.84 8.98 -5.00
CA MET A 464 23.01 8.71 -3.56
C MET A 464 24.05 7.61 -3.30
N ALA A 465 24.07 6.55 -4.12
CA ALA A 465 25.03 5.46 -3.97
C ALA A 465 26.47 5.89 -4.30
N ALA A 466 26.64 6.87 -5.20
CA ALA A 466 27.95 7.41 -5.56
C ALA A 466 28.69 8.01 -4.36
N ASP A 467 27.99 8.57 -3.37
CA ASP A 467 28.57 9.13 -2.14
C ASP A 467 29.35 8.09 -1.30
N PHE A 468 29.08 6.79 -1.52
CA PHE A 468 29.66 5.68 -0.77
C PHE A 468 30.70 4.88 -1.58
N ARG A 469 30.94 5.24 -2.84
CA ARG A 469 32.00 4.65 -3.68
C ARG A 469 33.27 5.48 -3.56
N MET A 470 33.93 5.43 -2.39
CA MET A 470 35.28 5.98 -2.19
C MET A 470 36.35 4.91 -2.36
#